data_AF-A0A819UAX7-F1
#
_entry.id   AF-A0A819UAX7-F1
#
_cell.length_a   1.000
_cell.length_b   1.000
_cell.length_c   1.000
_cell.angle_alpha   90.00
_cell.angle_beta   90.00
_cell.angle_gamma   90.00
#
_symmetry.space_group_name_H-M   'P 1'
#
loop_
_entity.id
_entity.type
_entity.pdbx_description
1 polymer ?
#
loop_
_entity_poly.entity_id
_entity_poly.type
_entity_poly.pdbx_seq_one_letter_code
_entity_poly.pdbx_strand_id
1 'polypeptide(L)'
;SNPPYPDGLSLRTFRQQALDKHNEYRKIHCSEELKLNNDLNDISQDYAEQLAEIDQVPPNHSGIRMENLYYQRGNYKLPGSDPVLYWYQEIEFYNWTNPDFSMAHHFAKLIWNGARELGVGVAYSKANITMYVVATYSPGGYLEESYDQNVRKKC
;
A
#
# COMPACT_ATOMS: atom_id res chain seq x y z
N SER A 1 -19.75 -3.01 13.22
CA SER A 1 -20.20 -4.00 12.22
C SER A 1 -19.09 -4.12 11.19
N ASN A 2 -18.52 -5.30 10.95
CA ASN A 2 -17.50 -5.48 9.91
C ASN A 2 -18.07 -5.09 8.54
N PRO A 3 -17.34 -4.32 7.71
CA PRO A 3 -17.81 -3.97 6.37
C PRO A 3 -17.98 -5.24 5.51
N PRO A 4 -18.99 -5.29 4.64
CA PRO A 4 -19.28 -6.46 3.82
C PRO A 4 -18.21 -6.61 2.74
N TYR A 5 -17.20 -7.41 3.03
CA TYR A 5 -16.20 -7.82 2.05
C TYR A 5 -16.85 -8.54 0.85
N PRO A 6 -16.19 -8.55 -0.31
CA PRO A 6 -16.57 -9.38 -1.44
C PRO A 6 -16.72 -10.84 -1.11
N ASP A 7 -17.86 -11.44 -1.46
CA ASP A 7 -18.02 -12.85 -1.84
C ASP A 7 -17.10 -13.84 -1.10
N GLY A 8 -17.11 -13.80 0.24
CA GLY A 8 -16.39 -14.74 1.10
C GLY A 8 -14.91 -14.41 1.41
N LEU A 9 -14.34 -13.34 0.86
CA LEU A 9 -13.05 -12.82 1.31
C LEU A 9 -13.22 -12.21 2.71
N SER A 10 -12.41 -12.64 3.67
CA SER A 10 -12.34 -11.96 4.97
C SER A 10 -11.29 -10.84 4.91
N LEU A 11 -11.40 -9.84 5.79
CA LEU A 11 -10.34 -8.84 5.99
C LEU A 11 -8.96 -9.49 6.18
N ARG A 12 -8.92 -10.59 6.94
CA ARG A 12 -7.72 -11.38 7.18
C ARG A 12 -7.14 -11.93 5.88
N THR A 13 -7.99 -12.49 5.01
CA THR A 13 -7.56 -13.01 3.70
C THR A 13 -7.02 -11.88 2.82
N PHE A 14 -7.70 -10.73 2.78
CA PHE A 14 -7.26 -9.56 2.01
C PHE A 14 -5.88 -9.08 2.48
N ARG A 15 -5.70 -8.90 3.80
CA ARG A 15 -4.42 -8.50 4.41
C ARG A 15 -3.31 -9.50 4.10
N GLN A 16 -3.60 -10.79 4.13
CA GLN A 16 -2.62 -11.83 3.81
C GLN A 16 -2.22 -11.78 2.32
N GLN A 17 -3.17 -11.65 1.40
CA GLN A 17 -2.86 -11.51 -0.03
C GLN A 17 -2.00 -10.28 -0.32
N ALA A 18 -2.30 -9.16 0.34
CA ALA A 18 -1.49 -7.96 0.24
C ALA A 18 -0.07 -8.22 0.77
N LEU A 19 0.08 -8.80 1.96
CA LEU A 19 1.38 -9.14 2.55
C LEU A 19 2.21 -10.05 1.64
N ASP A 20 1.62 -11.15 1.17
CA ASP A 20 2.29 -12.13 0.32
C ASP A 20 2.80 -11.47 -0.96
N LYS A 21 1.98 -10.62 -1.58
CA LYS A 21 2.36 -9.91 -2.80
C LYS A 21 3.44 -8.85 -2.56
N HIS A 22 3.40 -8.16 -1.43
CA HIS A 22 4.50 -7.26 -1.03
C HIS A 22 5.80 -8.03 -0.91
N ASN A 23 5.80 -9.16 -0.20
CA ASN A 23 7.00 -9.94 0.05
C ASN A 23 7.54 -10.61 -1.22
N GLU A 24 6.68 -11.01 -2.16
CA GLU A 24 7.08 -11.45 -3.50
C GLU A 24 7.92 -10.37 -4.20
N TYR A 25 7.44 -9.13 -4.25
CA TYR A 25 8.15 -8.03 -4.90
C TYR A 25 9.39 -7.58 -4.12
N ARG A 26 9.31 -7.47 -2.79
CA ARG A 26 10.46 -7.10 -1.96
C ARG A 26 11.63 -8.07 -2.13
N LYS A 27 11.34 -9.36 -2.28
CA LYS A 27 12.37 -10.39 -2.55
C LYS A 27 13.12 -10.14 -3.86
N ILE A 28 12.44 -9.71 -4.92
CA ILE A 28 13.08 -9.35 -6.20
C ILE A 28 14.09 -8.22 -6.01
N HIS A 29 13.83 -7.31 -5.08
CA HIS A 29 14.69 -6.17 -4.76
C HIS A 29 15.64 -6.43 -3.60
N CYS A 30 15.79 -7.70 -3.18
CA CYS A 30 16.62 -8.10 -2.04
C CYS A 30 16.35 -7.26 -0.78
N SER A 31 15.08 -6.92 -0.57
CA SER A 31 14.57 -6.19 0.59
C SER A 31 13.98 -7.19 1.59
N GLU A 32 14.17 -6.94 2.88
CA GLU A 32 13.68 -7.83 3.94
C GLU A 32 12.15 -7.97 3.91
N GLU A 33 11.63 -9.16 4.23
CA GLU A 33 10.19 -9.41 4.27
C GLU A 33 9.49 -8.59 5.36
N LEU A 34 8.28 -8.14 5.06
CA LEU A 34 7.38 -7.50 6.02
C LEU A 34 6.60 -8.55 6.81
N LYS A 35 6.07 -8.12 7.96
CA LYS A 35 5.06 -8.84 8.74
C LYS A 35 3.85 -7.95 8.97
N LEU A 36 2.66 -8.54 9.02
CA LEU A 36 1.47 -7.78 9.42
C LEU A 36 1.58 -7.34 10.89
N ASN A 37 1.25 -6.09 11.16
CA ASN A 37 1.15 -5.52 12.50
C ASN A 37 -0.29 -5.08 12.76
N ASN A 38 -0.86 -5.43 13.92
CA ASN A 38 -2.26 -5.16 14.23
C ASN A 38 -2.55 -3.67 14.45
N ASP A 39 -1.66 -2.93 15.08
CA ASP A 39 -1.85 -1.49 15.32
C ASP A 39 -1.81 -0.73 13.98
N LEU A 40 -0.88 -1.09 13.09
CA LEU A 40 -0.84 -0.53 11.73
C LEU A 40 -2.07 -0.93 10.90
N ASN A 41 -2.55 -2.16 11.07
CA ASN A 41 -3.78 -2.63 10.42
C ASN A 41 -4.99 -1.79 10.83
N ASP A 42 -5.10 -1.44 12.11
CA ASP A 42 -6.18 -0.60 12.62
C ASP A 42 -6.05 0.83 12.11
N ILE A 43 -4.85 1.42 12.13
CA ILE A 43 -4.57 2.75 11.55
C ILE A 43 -4.95 2.80 10.06
N SER A 44 -4.53 1.80 9.27
CA SER A 44 -4.85 1.74 7.85
C SER A 44 -6.35 1.51 7.60
N GLN A 45 -7.01 0.72 8.45
CA GLN A 45 -8.44 0.45 8.33
C GLN A 45 -9.27 1.72 8.63
N ASP A 46 -8.95 2.42 9.72
CA ASP A 46 -9.60 3.68 10.09
C ASP A 46 -9.49 4.71 8.97
N TYR A 47 -8.31 4.83 8.35
CA TYR A 47 -8.14 5.78 7.26
C TYR A 47 -8.89 5.36 5.99
N ALA A 48 -8.87 4.08 5.62
CA ALA A 48 -9.67 3.57 4.50
C ALA A 48 -11.17 3.87 4.71
N GLU A 49 -11.68 3.66 5.93
CA GLU A 49 -13.07 3.94 6.30
C GLU A 49 -13.40 5.43 6.23
N GLN A 50 -12.51 6.32 6.66
CA GLN A 50 -12.69 7.77 6.50
C GLN A 50 -12.81 8.18 5.03
N LEU A 51 -11.93 7.66 4.16
CA LEU A 51 -11.97 7.93 2.71
C LEU A 51 -13.27 7.42 2.08
N ALA A 52 -13.72 6.23 2.50
CA ALA A 52 -14.97 5.64 2.04
C ALA A 52 -16.21 6.42 2.52
N GLU A 53 -16.18 6.96 3.74
CA GLU A 53 -17.27 7.75 4.31
C GLU A 53 -17.48 9.07 3.54
N ILE A 54 -16.38 9.71 3.12
CA ILE A 54 -16.42 10.96 2.34
C ILE A 54 -16.44 10.74 0.81
N ASP A 55 -16.18 9.51 0.35
CA ASP A 55 -16.02 9.11 -1.07
C ASP A 55 -15.02 10.00 -1.85
N GLN A 56 -13.91 10.39 -1.22
CA GLN A 56 -12.90 11.30 -1.78
C GLN A 56 -11.47 10.92 -1.35
N VAL A 57 -10.51 11.21 -2.23
CA VAL A 57 -9.07 11.14 -1.92
C VAL A 57 -8.55 12.57 -1.75
N PRO A 58 -7.88 12.91 -0.63
CA PRO A 58 -7.36 14.25 -0.43
C PRO A 58 -6.25 14.58 -1.44
N PRO A 59 -6.11 15.83 -1.90
CA PRO A 59 -5.14 16.20 -2.94
C PRO A 59 -3.67 15.98 -2.52
N ASN A 60 -3.38 16.01 -1.22
CA ASN A 60 -2.02 15.88 -0.66
C ASN A 60 -1.85 14.57 0.15
N HIS A 61 -2.21 13.43 -0.43
CA HIS A 61 -2.05 12.11 0.21
C HIS A 61 -0.62 11.56 0.12
N SER A 62 0.29 12.22 -0.59
CA SER A 62 1.65 11.73 -0.81
C SER A 62 2.71 12.78 -0.49
N GLY A 63 3.67 12.39 0.34
CA GLY A 63 4.95 13.09 0.40
C GLY A 63 5.82 12.78 1.60
N ILE A 64 5.25 12.66 2.81
CA ILE A 64 6.05 12.63 4.06
C ILE A 64 5.72 11.41 4.94
N ARG A 65 4.65 10.67 4.65
CA ARG A 65 4.23 9.48 5.41
C ARG A 65 4.51 8.19 4.65
N MET A 66 4.90 7.15 5.40
CA MET A 66 5.12 5.79 4.91
C MET A 66 3.78 5.06 4.74
N GLU A 67 3.03 5.53 3.75
CA GLU A 67 1.68 5.09 3.43
C GLU A 67 1.48 5.03 1.91
N ASN A 68 0.81 4.00 1.44
CA ASN A 68 0.33 3.85 0.07
C ASN A 68 -1.21 3.85 0.06
N LEU A 69 -1.78 4.54 -0.93
CA LEU A 69 -3.22 4.63 -1.12
C LEU A 69 -3.57 4.09 -2.52
N TYR A 70 -4.63 3.30 -2.59
CA TYR A 70 -5.23 2.86 -3.83
C TYR A 70 -6.73 3.08 -3.75
N TYR A 71 -7.33 3.52 -4.85
CA TYR A 71 -8.77 3.55 -4.97
C TYR A 71 -9.20 3.17 -6.38
N GLN A 72 -10.36 2.53 -6.48
CA GLN A 72 -10.94 2.13 -7.75
C GLN A 72 -12.45 2.37 -7.71
N ARG A 73 -12.93 3.12 -8.71
CA ARG A 73 -14.37 3.25 -8.96
C ARG A 73 -14.88 2.11 -9.84
N GLY A 74 -16.13 1.73 -9.63
CA GLY A 74 -16.80 0.59 -10.22
C GLY A 74 -17.16 -0.45 -9.16
N ASN A 75 -18.10 -1.34 -9.49
CA ASN A 75 -18.56 -2.43 -8.61
C ASN A 75 -17.54 -3.59 -8.55
N TYR A 76 -16.25 -3.26 -8.58
CA TYR A 76 -15.17 -4.24 -8.53
C TYR A 76 -14.76 -4.49 -7.10
N LYS A 77 -14.58 -5.77 -6.84
CA LYS A 77 -14.25 -6.30 -5.55
C LYS A 77 -12.96 -7.08 -5.71
N LEU A 78 -11.84 -6.36 -5.60
CA LEU A 78 -10.52 -6.87 -5.96
C LEU A 78 -9.83 -7.58 -4.77
N PRO A 79 -8.98 -8.58 -5.03
CA PRO A 79 -8.15 -9.19 -4.00
C PRO A 79 -7.07 -8.21 -3.49
N GLY A 80 -6.52 -8.48 -2.31
CA GLY A 80 -5.49 -7.63 -1.70
C GLY A 80 -4.19 -7.55 -2.51
N SER A 81 -3.97 -8.46 -3.46
CA SER A 81 -2.83 -8.45 -4.38
C SER A 81 -2.89 -7.34 -5.43
N ASP A 82 -4.08 -6.90 -5.83
CA ASP A 82 -4.26 -6.01 -6.98
C ASP A 82 -3.77 -4.57 -6.70
N PRO A 83 -4.10 -3.96 -5.54
CA PRO A 83 -3.50 -2.68 -5.15
C PRO A 83 -1.97 -2.73 -5.11
N VAL A 84 -1.40 -3.87 -4.67
CA VAL A 84 0.05 -4.06 -4.57
C VAL A 84 0.70 -4.16 -5.94
N LEU A 85 0.06 -4.86 -6.89
CA LEU A 85 0.49 -4.89 -8.29
C LEU A 85 0.47 -3.47 -8.88
N TYR A 86 -0.60 -2.71 -8.65
CA TYR A 86 -0.71 -1.34 -9.14
C TYR A 86 0.43 -0.45 -8.62
N TRP A 87 0.70 -0.47 -7.32
CA TRP A 87 1.80 0.28 -6.72
C TRP A 87 3.17 -0.15 -7.25
N TYR A 88 3.37 -1.45 -7.48
CA TYR A 88 4.64 -1.96 -8.00
C TYR A 88 4.90 -1.57 -9.46
N GLN A 89 3.86 -1.45 -10.29
CA GLN A 89 3.99 -1.07 -11.70
C GLN A 89 4.64 0.30 -11.90
N GLU A 90 4.63 1.18 -10.89
CA GLU A 90 5.36 2.45 -10.95
C GLU A 90 6.88 2.29 -11.10
N ILE A 91 7.43 1.09 -10.92
CA ILE A 91 8.82 0.77 -11.27
C ILE A 91 9.18 1.18 -12.70
N GLU A 92 8.20 1.15 -13.63
CA GLU A 92 8.38 1.57 -15.02
C GLU A 92 8.68 3.06 -15.16
N PHE A 93 8.26 3.88 -14.20
CA PHE A 93 8.50 5.32 -14.15
C PHE A 93 9.71 5.70 -13.29
N TYR A 94 10.32 4.74 -12.59
CA TYR A 94 11.41 5.03 -11.67
C TYR A 94 12.76 5.20 -12.39
N ASN A 95 13.34 6.41 -12.29
CA ASN A 95 14.64 6.71 -12.87
C ASN A 95 15.79 6.33 -11.90
N TRP A 96 16.42 5.18 -12.15
CA TRP A 96 17.53 4.68 -11.32
C TRP A 96 18.81 5.52 -11.36
N THR A 97 18.97 6.42 -12.34
CA THR A 97 20.18 7.25 -12.50
C THR A 97 20.01 8.62 -11.87
N ASN A 98 18.80 9.17 -11.93
CA ASN A 98 18.41 10.40 -11.27
C ASN A 98 17.05 10.17 -10.58
N PRO A 99 17.05 9.62 -9.35
CA PRO A 99 15.83 9.23 -8.66
C PRO A 99 14.85 10.39 -8.52
N ASP A 100 13.74 10.32 -9.27
CA ASP A 100 12.57 11.17 -9.12
C ASP A 100 11.41 10.29 -8.68
N PHE A 101 10.96 10.53 -7.45
CA PHE A 101 9.96 9.72 -6.77
C PHE A 101 8.54 10.25 -6.97
N SER A 102 8.36 11.41 -7.62
CA SER A 102 7.03 11.98 -7.84
C SER A 102 6.09 10.98 -8.51
N MET A 103 6.59 10.24 -9.50
CA MET A 103 5.84 9.25 -10.29
C MET A 103 5.98 7.80 -9.80
N ALA A 104 6.82 7.55 -8.79
CA ALA A 104 7.14 6.19 -8.31
C ALA A 104 7.20 6.07 -6.79
N HIS A 105 6.47 6.94 -6.09
CA HIS A 105 6.47 7.00 -4.63
C HIS A 105 5.80 5.78 -4.00
N HIS A 106 4.79 5.17 -4.66
CA HIS A 106 4.17 3.95 -4.12
C HIS A 106 5.12 2.77 -4.23
N PHE A 107 5.77 2.62 -5.40
CA PHE A 107 6.79 1.60 -5.61
C PHE A 107 7.92 1.73 -4.58
N ALA A 108 8.47 2.93 -4.39
CA ALA A 108 9.57 3.18 -3.47
C ALA A 108 9.23 2.77 -2.02
N LYS A 109 8.02 3.07 -1.55
CA LYS A 109 7.56 2.67 -0.20
C LYS A 109 7.35 1.16 -0.08
N LEU A 110 6.77 0.54 -1.12
CA LEU A 110 6.51 -0.91 -1.17
C LEU A 110 7.81 -1.71 -0.96
N ILE A 111 8.88 -1.31 -1.64
CA ILE A 111 10.18 -1.98 -1.55
C ILE A 111 11.13 -1.39 -0.50
N TRP A 112 10.67 -0.48 0.34
CA TRP A 112 11.54 0.20 1.32
C TRP A 112 12.28 -0.79 2.22
N ASN A 113 13.60 -0.92 2.04
CA ASN A 113 14.38 -1.95 2.73
C ASN A 113 14.36 -1.82 4.26
N GLY A 114 14.19 -0.61 4.80
CA GLY A 114 14.15 -0.33 6.24
C GLY A 114 12.82 -0.70 6.91
N ALA A 115 11.76 -0.92 6.13
CA ALA A 115 10.47 -1.32 6.67
C ALA A 115 10.51 -2.80 7.10
N ARG A 116 9.79 -3.13 8.17
CA ARG A 116 9.67 -4.48 8.75
C ARG A 116 8.22 -4.89 8.98
N GLU A 117 7.32 -3.92 9.10
CA GLU A 117 5.93 -4.11 9.45
C GLU A 117 5.01 -3.46 8.41
N LEU A 118 3.84 -4.06 8.24
CA LEU A 118 2.80 -3.66 7.31
C LEU A 118 1.45 -3.62 8.03
N GLY A 119 0.72 -2.53 7.86
CA GLY A 119 -0.73 -2.45 8.09
C GLY A 119 -1.47 -2.36 6.78
N VAL A 120 -2.63 -3.01 6.65
CA VAL A 120 -3.50 -2.90 5.47
C VAL A 120 -4.95 -2.74 5.90
N GLY A 121 -5.58 -1.71 5.36
CA GLY A 121 -7.00 -1.40 5.51
C GLY A 121 -7.71 -1.39 4.17
N VAL A 122 -8.97 -1.81 4.17
CA VAL A 122 -9.84 -1.73 2.99
C VAL A 122 -11.26 -1.37 3.40
N ALA A 123 -11.85 -0.42 2.68
CA ALA A 123 -13.23 0.00 2.87
C ALA A 123 -13.90 0.31 1.52
N TYR A 124 -15.23 0.33 1.53
CA TYR A 124 -16.04 0.63 0.36
C TYR A 124 -16.92 1.83 0.67
N SER A 125 -17.08 2.73 -0.29
CA SER A 125 -17.98 3.87 -0.11
C SER A 125 -19.41 3.43 0.13
N LYS A 126 -20.25 4.29 0.68
CA LYS A 126 -21.65 3.96 1.03
C LYS A 126 -22.45 3.39 -0.14
N ALA A 127 -22.17 3.85 -1.35
CA ALA A 127 -22.81 3.37 -2.56
C ALA A 127 -22.25 2.02 -3.06
N ASN A 128 -21.19 1.49 -2.42
CA ASN A 128 -20.42 0.30 -2.81
C ASN A 128 -19.85 0.37 -4.24
N ILE A 129 -19.62 1.59 -4.74
CA ILE A 129 -19.09 1.85 -6.09
C ILE A 129 -17.63 2.29 -6.07
N THR A 130 -17.04 2.52 -4.90
CA THR A 130 -15.63 2.89 -4.78
C THR A 130 -14.99 2.02 -3.70
N MET A 131 -13.89 1.35 -4.03
CA MET A 131 -13.02 0.66 -3.08
C MET A 131 -11.85 1.58 -2.73
N TYR A 132 -11.52 1.66 -1.44
CA TYR A 132 -10.34 2.36 -0.90
C TYR A 132 -9.46 1.36 -0.16
N VAL A 133 -8.16 1.38 -0.45
CA VAL A 133 -7.16 0.53 0.17
C VAL A 133 -6.01 1.40 0.65
N VAL A 134 -5.62 1.21 1.90
CA VAL A 134 -4.51 1.92 2.54
C VAL A 134 -3.52 0.88 3.04
N ALA A 135 -2.24 1.07 2.75
CA ALA A 135 -1.14 0.31 3.34
C ALA A 135 -0.19 1.24 4.09
N THR A 136 0.15 0.92 5.33
CA THR A 136 1.12 1.68 6.15
C THR A 136 2.33 0.82 6.48
N TYR A 137 3.51 1.43 6.52
CA TYR A 137 4.78 0.73 6.70
C TYR A 137 5.54 1.28 7.91
N SER A 138 6.15 0.39 8.69
CA SER A 138 6.97 0.74 9.86
C SER A 138 8.23 -0.14 9.96
N PRO A 139 9.36 0.33 10.51
CA PRO A 139 9.64 1.74 10.75
C PRO A 139 9.67 2.49 9.42
N GLY A 140 9.23 3.75 9.48
CA GLY A 140 9.39 4.65 8.37
C GLY A 140 10.80 5.25 8.32
N GLY A 141 11.25 5.63 7.13
CA GLY A 141 12.43 6.48 6.97
C GLY A 141 12.05 7.96 6.90
N TYR A 142 12.98 8.84 7.27
CA TYR A 142 12.99 10.19 6.71
C TYR A 142 13.46 10.05 5.27
N LEU A 143 12.54 10.32 4.35
CA LEU A 143 12.64 9.92 2.96
C LEU A 143 13.94 10.42 2.31
N GLU A 144 14.31 11.69 2.47
CA GLU A 144 15.36 12.33 1.65
C GLU A 144 16.79 11.81 1.84
N GLU A 145 17.18 11.32 3.02
CA GLU A 145 18.59 10.93 3.30
C GLU A 145 18.87 9.43 3.18
N SER A 146 17.85 8.59 2.99
CA SER A 146 17.99 7.13 3.07
C SER A 146 17.58 6.38 1.79
N TYR A 147 17.15 7.06 0.73
CA TYR A 147 16.58 6.42 -0.47
C TYR A 147 17.50 5.40 -1.15
N ASP A 148 18.76 5.74 -1.41
CA ASP A 148 19.71 4.83 -2.10
C ASP A 148 19.94 3.51 -1.35
N GLN A 149 19.79 3.54 -0.02
CA GLN A 149 19.93 2.35 0.82
C GLN A 149 18.66 1.50 0.84
N ASN A 150 17.51 2.10 0.52
CA ASN A 150 16.18 1.53 0.71
C ASN A 150 15.44 1.17 -0.57
N VAL A 151 15.74 1.80 -1.70
CA VAL A 151 15.12 1.56 -3.00
C VAL A 151 16.17 0.99 -3.94
N ARG A 152 16.23 -0.34 -4.00
CA ARG A 152 17.30 -1.07 -4.71
C ARG A 152 16.84 -1.56 -6.06
N LYS A 153 17.77 -1.70 -7.02
CA LYS A 153 17.50 -2.45 -8.26
C LYS A 153 17.15 -3.90 -7.93
N LYS A 154 16.53 -4.58 -8.90
CA LYS A 154 16.36 -6.03 -8.82
C LYS A 154 17.73 -6.68 -8.60
N CYS A 155 17.80 -7.62 -7.67
CA CYS A 155 18.83 -8.65 -7.68
C CYS A 155 18.38 -9.77 -8.66
#